data_AF-A0A8B7Y0R4-F1
#
_entry.id   AF-A0A8B7Y0R4-F1
#
_cell.length_a   1.000
_cell.length_b   1.000
_cell.length_c   1.000
_cell.angle_alpha   90.00
_cell.angle_beta   90.00
_cell.angle_gamma   90.00
#
_symmetry.space_group_name_H-M   'P 1'
#
loop_
_entity.id
_entity.type
_entity.pdbx_description
1 polymer ?
#
loop_
_entity_poly.entity_id
_entity_poly.type
_entity_poly.pdbx_seq_one_letter_code
_entity_poly.pdbx_strand_id
1 'polypeptide(L)'
;MPLKSVINSVCSLSCENGGNCVAPDVCDCPAGYAGNTCAEPICSSPCQNGGLCVAPSVCECRCGFRGITCNEGLSALDVAGAMCLRGHVIGTVPSPQPIMCAFACLRSTRCKSVNYYPVKRLCELNKESADGAGIGDWFYAVDCVYYES
;
A
#
# COMPACT_ATOMS: atom_id res chain seq x y z
N MET A 1 14.85 29.30 -44.03
CA MET A 1 14.80 27.94 -43.44
C MET A 1 14.40 28.12 -41.98
N PRO A 2 13.20 27.74 -41.52
CA PRO A 2 12.85 27.95 -40.11
C PRO A 2 13.58 26.92 -39.24
N LEU A 3 14.17 27.38 -38.14
CA LEU A 3 14.81 26.57 -37.12
C LEU A 3 13.74 25.64 -36.51
N LYS A 4 13.79 24.33 -36.80
CA LYS A 4 13.05 23.33 -36.02
C LYS A 4 13.66 23.33 -34.62
N SER A 5 13.04 24.05 -33.70
CA SER A 5 13.31 23.90 -32.28
C SER A 5 12.99 22.45 -31.93
N VAL A 6 14.02 21.65 -31.67
CA VAL A 6 13.86 20.32 -31.08
C VAL A 6 13.35 20.59 -29.68
N ILE A 7 12.04 20.48 -29.48
CA ILE A 7 11.46 20.55 -28.14
C ILE A 7 11.99 19.30 -27.44
N ASN A 8 13.03 19.49 -26.62
CA ASN A 8 13.67 18.40 -25.92
C ASN A 8 12.72 17.95 -24.81
N SER A 9 11.91 16.94 -25.10
CA SER A 9 10.98 16.32 -24.15
C SER A 9 11.77 15.45 -23.17
N VAL A 10 12.54 16.11 -22.31
CA VAL A 10 13.33 15.48 -21.24
C VAL A 10 12.62 15.74 -19.92
N CYS A 11 12.24 14.65 -19.26
CA CYS A 11 11.66 14.70 -17.94
C CYS A 11 12.74 14.30 -16.93
N SER A 12 12.90 15.10 -15.87
CA SER A 12 13.87 14.85 -14.80
C SER A 12 13.43 13.68 -13.92
N LEU A 13 12.12 13.52 -13.74
CA LEU A 13 11.52 12.30 -13.20
C LEU A 13 10.91 11.47 -14.34
N SER A 14 11.04 10.16 -14.23
CA SER A 14 10.44 9.23 -15.19
C SER A 14 8.91 9.30 -15.14
N CYS A 15 8.27 9.35 -16.31
CA CYS A 15 6.85 9.11 -16.42
C CYS A 15 6.57 7.62 -16.15
N GLU A 16 5.75 7.32 -15.14
CA GLU A 16 5.37 5.97 -14.73
C GLU A 16 4.14 5.46 -15.50
N ASN A 17 3.78 4.20 -15.27
CA ASN A 17 2.57 3.56 -15.81
C ASN A 17 2.39 3.64 -17.34
N GLY A 18 3.49 3.86 -18.08
CA GLY A 18 3.48 3.99 -19.54
C GLY A 18 3.23 5.42 -20.05
N GLY A 19 3.39 6.44 -19.21
CA GLY A 19 3.33 7.84 -19.64
C GLY A 19 4.49 8.24 -20.56
N ASN A 20 4.22 9.18 -21.45
CA ASN A 20 5.21 9.70 -22.40
C ASN A 20 5.67 11.10 -21.99
N CYS A 21 6.98 11.36 -21.99
CA CYS A 21 7.46 12.72 -21.80
C CYS A 21 7.23 13.52 -23.08
N VAL A 22 6.42 14.58 -23.02
CA VAL A 22 6.03 15.38 -24.20
C VAL A 22 6.59 16.80 -24.19
N ALA A 23 7.02 17.28 -23.02
CA ALA A 23 7.73 18.54 -22.83
C ALA A 23 8.58 18.45 -21.55
N PRO A 24 9.48 19.41 -21.28
CA PRO A 24 10.30 19.40 -20.06
C PRO A 24 9.46 19.23 -18.80
N ASP A 25 9.70 18.15 -18.06
CA ASP A 25 8.97 17.74 -16.85
C ASP A 25 7.43 17.64 -17.02
N VAL A 26 6.96 17.42 -18.25
CA VAL A 26 5.54 17.21 -18.57
C VAL A 26 5.33 15.82 -19.13
N CYS A 27 4.65 14.98 -18.36
CA CYS A 27 4.20 13.66 -18.78
C CYS A 27 2.78 13.71 -19.37
N ASP A 28 2.62 13.10 -20.53
CA ASP A 28 1.32 12.72 -21.10
C ASP A 28 0.92 11.36 -20.52
N CYS A 29 -0.09 11.37 -19.66
CA CYS A 29 -0.49 10.20 -18.89
C CYS A 29 -1.50 9.34 -19.66
N PRO A 30 -1.36 8.00 -19.58
CA PRO A 30 -2.36 7.12 -20.15
C PRO A 30 -3.69 7.26 -19.42
N ALA A 31 -4.77 6.87 -20.10
CA ALA A 31 -6.11 6.98 -19.55
C ALA A 31 -6.22 6.29 -18.17
N GLY A 32 -6.73 7.03 -17.19
CA GLY A 32 -6.89 6.53 -15.83
C GLY A 32 -5.68 6.76 -14.91
N TYR A 33 -4.66 7.51 -15.33
CA TYR A 33 -3.56 7.95 -14.46
C TYR A 33 -3.40 9.47 -14.47
N ALA A 34 -2.83 10.00 -13.40
CA ALA A 34 -2.63 11.42 -13.15
C ALA A 34 -1.36 11.69 -12.33
N GLY A 35 -1.13 12.96 -12.03
CA GLY A 35 0.05 13.46 -11.35
C GLY A 35 1.20 13.74 -12.32
N ASN A 36 2.21 14.46 -11.83
CA ASN A 36 3.32 14.94 -12.67
C ASN A 36 4.14 13.79 -13.29
N THR A 37 4.09 12.62 -12.69
CA THR A 37 4.79 11.41 -13.15
C THR A 37 3.83 10.31 -13.59
N CYS A 38 2.52 10.56 -13.69
CA CYS A 38 1.52 9.52 -13.99
C CYS A 38 1.47 8.38 -12.95
N ALA A 39 2.00 8.59 -11.74
CA ALA A 39 2.02 7.60 -10.67
C ALA A 39 0.67 7.45 -9.95
N GLU A 40 -0.22 8.45 -10.06
CA GLU A 40 -1.48 8.46 -9.33
C GLU A 40 -2.60 7.81 -10.18
N PRO A 41 -3.16 6.66 -9.76
CA PRO A 41 -4.28 6.07 -10.48
C PRO A 41 -5.58 6.85 -10.22
N ILE A 42 -6.41 6.96 -11.25
CA ILE A 42 -7.75 7.57 -11.20
C ILE A 42 -8.79 6.46 -11.12
N CYS A 43 -9.64 6.53 -10.09
CA CYS A 43 -10.81 5.69 -9.97
C CYS A 43 -12.05 6.48 -10.41
N SER A 44 -12.67 6.06 -11.53
CA SER A 44 -13.85 6.73 -12.10
C SER A 44 -15.00 6.85 -11.10
N SER A 45 -15.14 5.83 -10.24
CA SER A 45 -15.96 5.91 -9.03
C SER A 45 -15.03 5.89 -7.82
N PRO A 46 -15.21 6.80 -6.85
CA PRO A 46 -14.34 6.86 -5.68
C PRO A 46 -14.46 5.58 -4.84
N CYS A 47 -13.32 5.11 -4.33
CA CYS A 47 -13.29 4.02 -3.37
C CYS A 47 -13.92 4.48 -2.04
N GLN A 48 -14.94 3.76 -1.59
CA GLN A 48 -15.68 4.08 -0.38
C GLN A 48 -15.04 3.42 0.85
N ASN A 49 -15.54 3.75 2.03
CA ASN A 49 -15.14 3.12 3.30
C ASN A 49 -13.61 3.14 3.56
N GLY A 50 -12.93 4.15 3.02
CA GLY A 50 -11.49 4.35 3.15
C GLY A 50 -10.62 3.45 2.27
N GLY A 51 -11.19 2.78 1.26
CA GLY A 51 -10.41 2.07 0.24
C GLY A 51 -9.47 2.99 -0.55
N LEU A 52 -8.41 2.41 -1.11
CA LEU A 52 -7.39 3.12 -1.87
C LEU A 52 -7.54 2.82 -3.37
N CYS A 53 -7.40 3.84 -4.21
CA CYS A 53 -7.26 3.61 -5.65
C CYS A 53 -5.83 3.16 -5.93
N VAL A 54 -5.65 1.93 -6.41
CA VAL A 54 -4.32 1.33 -6.64
C VAL A 54 -4.01 1.12 -8.12
N ALA A 55 -5.05 1.10 -8.95
CA ALA A 55 -4.95 1.11 -10.41
C ALA A 55 -6.23 1.76 -10.99
N PRO A 56 -6.27 2.09 -12.29
CA PRO A 56 -7.42 2.74 -12.90
C PRO A 56 -8.72 2.00 -12.63
N SER A 57 -9.63 2.66 -11.90
CA SER A 57 -10.91 2.08 -11.46
C SER A 57 -10.81 0.78 -10.65
N VAL A 58 -9.66 0.52 -10.02
CA VAL A 58 -9.43 -0.62 -9.12
C VAL A 58 -9.22 -0.10 -7.70
N CYS A 59 -10.14 -0.47 -6.81
CA CYS A 59 -10.06 -0.16 -5.40
C CYS A 59 -9.47 -1.32 -4.60
N GLU A 60 -8.44 -1.02 -3.82
CA GLU A 60 -8.00 -1.85 -2.70
C GLU A 60 -8.88 -1.52 -1.48
N CYS A 61 -9.74 -2.47 -1.11
CA CYS A 61 -10.69 -2.26 -0.02
C CYS A 61 -10.05 -2.46 1.35
N ARG A 62 -10.44 -1.61 2.31
CA ARG A 62 -10.12 -1.84 3.71
C ARG A 62 -10.82 -3.09 4.21
N CYS A 63 -10.24 -3.68 5.25
CA CYS A 63 -10.75 -4.89 5.86
C CYS A 63 -12.23 -4.77 6.27
N GLY A 64 -13.01 -5.79 5.92
CA GLY A 64 -14.44 -5.81 6.15
C GLY A 64 -15.27 -5.11 5.08
N PHE A 65 -14.67 -4.71 3.95
CA PHE A 65 -15.39 -4.17 2.80
C PHE A 65 -15.02 -4.90 1.52
N ARG A 66 -15.98 -4.97 0.59
CA ARG A 66 -15.80 -5.56 -0.75
C ARG A 66 -16.58 -4.76 -1.81
N GLY A 67 -16.53 -5.29 -3.03
CA GLY A 67 -17.13 -4.68 -4.21
C GLY A 67 -16.15 -3.77 -4.94
N ILE A 68 -16.48 -3.41 -6.18
CA ILE A 68 -15.61 -2.64 -7.07
C ILE A 68 -15.21 -1.30 -6.45
N THR A 69 -16.09 -0.71 -5.64
CA THR A 69 -15.88 0.59 -4.98
C THR A 69 -15.83 0.47 -3.46
N CYS A 70 -15.66 -0.73 -2.90
CA CYS A 70 -15.62 -0.97 -1.45
C CYS A 70 -16.88 -0.49 -0.69
N ASN A 71 -18.03 -0.49 -1.36
CA ASN A 71 -19.30 0.00 -0.82
C ASN A 71 -20.01 -1.05 0.06
N GLU A 72 -19.69 -2.33 -0.11
CA GLU A 72 -20.35 -3.42 0.61
C GLU A 72 -19.56 -3.78 1.87
N GLY A 73 -20.23 -3.78 3.02
CA GLY A 73 -19.68 -4.35 4.25
C GLY A 73 -19.76 -5.88 4.22
N LEU A 74 -18.70 -6.55 4.66
CA LEU A 74 -18.67 -8.00 4.85
C LEU A 74 -19.29 -8.38 6.20
N SER A 75 -19.97 -9.52 6.23
CA SER A 75 -20.45 -10.10 7.49
C SER A 75 -19.29 -10.66 8.32
N ALA A 76 -19.49 -10.86 9.62
CA ALA A 76 -18.46 -11.42 10.50
C ALA A 76 -17.93 -12.80 10.03
N LEU A 77 -18.76 -13.60 9.36
CA LEU A 77 -18.34 -14.89 8.78
C LEU A 77 -17.50 -14.70 7.51
N ASP A 78 -17.83 -13.71 6.67
CA ASP A 78 -17.07 -13.42 5.45
C ASP A 78 -15.69 -12.80 5.75
N VAL A 79 -15.57 -12.07 6.85
CA VAL A 79 -14.29 -11.52 7.35
C VAL A 79 -13.36 -12.62 7.85
N ALA A 80 -13.88 -13.78 8.29
CA ALA A 80 -13.05 -14.91 8.67
C ALA A 80 -12.43 -15.64 7.46
N GLY A 81 -13.07 -15.56 6.28
CA GLY A 81 -12.58 -16.14 5.03
C GLY A 81 -11.80 -15.17 4.13
N ALA A 82 -12.10 -13.87 4.20
CA ALA A 82 -11.32 -12.83 3.57
C ALA A 82 -10.14 -12.47 4.48
N MET A 83 -8.91 -12.64 3.99
CA MET A 83 -7.62 -12.36 4.66
C MET A 83 -7.41 -10.86 4.99
N CYS A 84 -8.33 -10.30 5.76
CA CYS A 84 -8.45 -8.90 6.09
C CYS A 84 -8.94 -8.81 7.55
N LEU A 85 -8.08 -9.22 8.48
CA LEU A 85 -8.41 -9.25 9.90
C LEU A 85 -8.46 -7.83 10.47
N ARG A 86 -9.67 -7.32 10.66
CA ARG A 86 -9.92 -6.08 11.41
C ARG A 86 -9.58 -6.35 12.89
N GLY A 87 -8.43 -5.84 13.34
CA GLY A 87 -7.98 -6.03 14.73
C GLY A 87 -6.50 -6.39 14.91
N HIS A 88 -5.77 -6.64 13.82
CA HIS A 88 -4.33 -6.85 13.92
C HIS A 88 -3.56 -5.52 13.96
N VAL A 89 -3.69 -4.62 12.99
CA VAL A 89 -2.90 -3.38 13.02
C VAL A 89 -3.34 -2.47 14.18
N ILE A 90 -2.51 -2.41 15.23
CA ILE A 90 -2.71 -1.58 16.42
C ILE A 90 -2.12 -0.18 16.27
N GLY A 91 -1.26 0.04 15.27
CA GLY A 91 -0.71 1.37 14.99
C GLY A 91 0.27 1.34 13.83
N THR A 92 0.36 2.48 13.14
CA THR A 92 1.32 2.68 12.04
C THR A 92 2.34 3.72 12.48
N VAL A 93 3.63 3.42 12.37
CA VAL A 93 4.72 4.32 12.75
C VAL A 93 5.70 4.53 11.60
N PRO A 94 6.20 5.75 11.37
CA PRO A 94 7.32 5.99 10.47
C PRO A 94 8.55 5.20 10.95
N SER A 95 9.18 4.45 10.07
CA SER A 95 10.35 3.65 10.40
C SER A 95 11.34 3.65 9.24
N PRO A 96 12.56 4.18 9.43
CA PRO A 96 13.57 4.18 8.37
C PRO A 96 14.24 2.81 8.18
N GLN A 97 14.06 1.89 9.13
CA GLN A 97 14.72 0.59 9.16
C GLN A 97 13.83 -0.48 9.82
N PRO A 98 14.00 -1.77 9.46
CA PRO A 98 13.23 -2.86 10.05
C PRO A 98 13.50 -3.04 11.55
N ILE A 99 14.69 -2.68 12.04
CA ILE A 99 15.00 -2.79 13.47
C ILE A 99 14.16 -1.81 14.32
N MET A 100 13.88 -0.62 13.79
CA MET A 100 13.06 0.39 14.46
C MET A 100 11.60 -0.02 14.54
N CYS A 101 11.13 -0.83 13.57
CA CYS A 101 9.83 -1.50 13.63
C CYS A 101 9.73 -2.44 14.84
N ALA A 102 10.72 -3.34 14.98
CA ALA A 102 10.75 -4.29 16.08
C ALA A 102 10.78 -3.57 17.45
N PHE A 103 11.59 -2.52 17.59
CA PHE A 103 11.62 -1.71 18.81
C PHE A 103 10.28 -1.02 19.10
N ALA A 104 9.60 -0.50 18.09
CA ALA A 104 8.28 0.11 18.27
C ALA A 104 7.24 -0.92 18.75
N CYS A 105 7.34 -2.16 18.27
CA CYS A 105 6.50 -3.26 18.75
C CYS A 105 6.81 -3.63 20.20
N LEU A 106 8.09 -3.80 20.54
CA LEU A 106 8.52 -4.15 21.90
C LEU A 106 8.13 -3.10 22.96
N ARG A 107 7.96 -1.84 22.56
CA ARG A 107 7.46 -0.76 23.45
C ARG A 107 5.94 -0.79 23.67
N SER A 108 5.21 -1.62 22.93
CA SER A 108 3.76 -1.75 23.03
C SER A 108 3.40 -3.13 23.55
N THR A 109 2.81 -3.19 24.74
CA THR A 109 2.29 -4.44 25.34
C THR A 109 1.16 -5.07 24.53
N ARG A 110 0.59 -4.32 23.59
CA ARG A 110 -0.45 -4.77 22.67
C ARG A 110 0.11 -5.34 21.37
N CYS A 111 1.40 -5.13 21.09
CA CYS A 111 2.03 -5.60 19.85
C CYS A 111 2.55 -7.03 20.01
N LYS A 112 2.38 -7.81 18.96
CA LYS A 112 2.76 -9.22 18.84
C LYS A 112 3.53 -9.50 17.55
N SER A 113 3.32 -8.72 16.49
CA SER A 113 4.10 -8.81 15.25
C SER A 113 4.18 -7.46 14.54
N VAL A 114 5.01 -7.35 13.49
CA VAL A 114 5.17 -6.13 12.69
C VAL A 114 5.22 -6.43 11.20
N ASN A 115 4.72 -5.51 10.38
CA ASN A 115 5.00 -5.46 8.95
C ASN A 115 5.88 -4.23 8.65
N TYR A 116 6.99 -4.41 7.92
CA TYR A 116 7.88 -3.31 7.53
C TYR A 116 7.83 -3.08 6.01
N TYR A 117 7.62 -1.82 5.61
CA TYR A 117 7.54 -1.40 4.21
C TYR A 117 8.75 -0.52 3.88
N PRO A 118 9.83 -1.07 3.29
CA PRO A 118 11.09 -0.35 3.08
C PRO A 118 10.95 0.85 2.14
N VAL A 119 10.15 0.71 1.08
CA VAL A 119 9.90 1.79 0.10
C VAL A 119 9.14 2.95 0.73
N LYS A 120 8.17 2.64 1.60
CA LYS A 120 7.31 3.63 2.27
C LYS A 120 7.92 4.14 3.59
N ARG A 121 9.04 3.58 4.06
CA ARG A 121 9.65 3.83 5.38
C ARG A 121 8.63 3.80 6.50
N LEU A 122 7.82 2.75 6.50
CA LEU A 122 6.62 2.67 7.31
C LEU A 122 6.53 1.30 7.98
N CYS A 123 5.99 1.30 9.19
CA CYS A 123 5.81 0.13 10.01
C CYS A 123 4.38 -0.01 10.45
N GLU A 124 3.82 -1.21 10.40
CA GLU A 124 2.56 -1.53 11.03
C GLU A 124 2.81 -2.47 12.20
N LEU A 125 2.38 -2.04 13.38
CA LEU A 125 2.38 -2.84 14.59
C LEU A 125 1.11 -3.69 14.62
N ASN A 126 1.23 -4.97 14.89
CA ASN A 126 0.14 -5.92 14.85
C ASN A 126 -0.11 -6.58 16.22
N LYS A 127 -1.37 -6.74 16.62
CA LYS A 127 -1.84 -7.52 17.77
C LYS A 127 -2.45 -8.81 17.26
N GLU A 128 -2.09 -9.93 17.85
CA GLU A 128 -2.70 -11.23 17.56
C GLU A 128 -4.22 -11.21 17.84
N SER A 129 -5.05 -11.76 16.94
CA SER A 129 -6.50 -11.92 17.15
C SER A 129 -6.81 -13.16 17.98
N ALA A 130 -7.23 -12.90 19.22
CA ALA A 130 -8.16 -13.59 20.13
C ALA A 130 -8.19 -15.13 20.31
N ASP A 131 -7.82 -16.00 19.38
CA ASP A 131 -8.30 -17.40 19.47
C ASP A 131 -7.19 -18.45 19.63
N GLY A 132 -5.91 -18.07 19.65
CA GLY A 132 -4.80 -19.00 19.96
C GLY A 132 -4.68 -20.21 19.03
N ALA A 133 -5.35 -20.20 17.87
CA ALA A 133 -5.27 -21.23 16.85
C ALA A 133 -4.68 -20.62 15.59
N GLY A 134 -3.35 -20.50 15.57
CA GLY A 134 -2.61 -20.21 14.35
C GLY A 134 -2.88 -21.29 13.31
N ILE A 135 -3.34 -20.90 12.13
CA ILE A 135 -3.14 -21.70 10.93
C ILE A 135 -1.98 -21.04 10.20
N GLY A 136 -0.79 -21.62 10.39
CA GLY A 136 0.48 -21.16 9.84
C GLY A 136 1.52 -21.06 10.96
N ASP A 137 2.53 -21.93 10.89
CA ASP A 137 3.64 -22.03 11.83
C ASP A 137 4.39 -20.70 11.99
N TRP A 138 3.95 -19.87 12.93
CA TRP A 138 4.81 -18.86 13.53
C TRP A 138 5.27 -19.44 14.84
N PHE A 139 6.41 -20.13 14.78
CA PHE A 139 7.12 -20.60 15.95
C PHE A 139 7.19 -19.48 16.99
N TYR A 140 6.71 -19.75 18.20
CA TYR A 140 7.21 -19.05 19.37
C TYR A 140 8.72 -19.28 19.40
N ALA A 141 9.49 -18.34 18.88
CA ALA A 141 10.93 -18.40 18.94
C ALA A 141 11.48 -16.99 18.98
N VAL A 142 12.53 -16.84 19.76
CA VAL A 142 13.16 -15.59 20.18
C VAL A 142 14.00 -14.96 19.06
N ASP A 143 13.78 -15.35 17.80
CA ASP A 143 14.67 -15.07 16.67
C ASP A 143 13.86 -14.57 15.48
N CYS A 144 14.04 -13.29 15.14
CA CYS A 144 13.51 -12.66 13.95
C CYS A 144 14.10 -13.33 12.70
N VAL A 145 13.35 -14.17 12.00
CA VAL A 145 13.74 -14.66 10.68
C VAL A 145 13.43 -13.57 9.66
N TYR A 146 14.49 -13.03 9.07
CA TYR A 146 14.45 -12.01 8.02
C TYR A 146 14.32 -12.72 6.66
N TYR A 147 13.31 -12.36 5.86
CA TYR A 147 13.31 -12.67 4.44
C TYR A 147 13.66 -11.39 3.68
N GLU A 148 14.87 -11.39 3.14
CA GLU A 148 15.29 -10.46 2.10
C GLU A 148 14.80 -11.03 0.77
N SER A 149 14.12 -10.21 -0.05
CA SER A 149 13.85 -10.56 -1.45
C SER A 149 15.13 -10.43 -2.27
#